data_AF-A0AAD1WJI5-F1
#
_entry.id   AF-A0AAD1WJI5-F1
#
_cell.length_a   1.000
_cell.length_b   1.000
_cell.length_c   1.000
_cell.angle_alpha   90.00
_cell.angle_beta   90.00
_cell.angle_gamma   90.00
#
_symmetry.space_group_name_H-M   'P 1'
#
loop_
_entity.id
_entity.type
_entity.pdbx_description
1 polymer ?
#
loop_
_entity_poly.entity_id
_entity_poly.type
_entity_poly.pdbx_seq_one_letter_code
_entity_poly.pdbx_strand_id
1 'polypeptide(L)'
;MLQLTPNAYCNHCTNCMLALQLTPNAYCNHCTNCMLALQPTPNAYCNHCTNCMLGLHLTSNTYCNYCTNCMLALHLTPNAYCNHCTNCMLALHLAPNAYCNHCTNFMLALHLTPNTYCNHCTNSMLGLHLTSNTYCNPCTNCMLSLHLTPNTYCNH
;
A
#
# COMPACT_ATOMS: atom_id res chain seq x y z
N MET A 1 3.14 10.10 -29.75
CA MET A 1 2.29 11.14 -29.13
C MET A 1 1.66 10.50 -27.89
N LEU A 2 2.14 10.85 -26.70
CA LEU A 2 1.58 10.33 -25.44
C LEU A 2 0.24 11.05 -25.19
N GLN A 3 -0.87 10.35 -25.40
CA GLN A 3 -2.19 10.87 -25.05
C GLN A 3 -2.34 10.78 -23.53
N LEU A 4 -2.14 11.90 -22.84
CA LEU A 4 -2.43 12.03 -21.42
C LEU A 4 -3.95 11.85 -21.25
N THR A 5 -4.38 10.74 -20.67
CA THR A 5 -5.76 10.64 -20.22
C THR A 5 -5.98 11.62 -19.06
N PRO A 6 -7.20 12.15 -18.86
CA PRO A 6 -7.52 12.88 -17.64
C PRO A 6 -7.19 12.03 -16.40
N ASN A 7 -7.00 12.69 -15.26
CA ASN A 7 -6.95 11.99 -13.97
C ASN A 7 -8.11 10.99 -13.87
N ALA A 8 -7.84 9.79 -13.35
CA ALA A 8 -8.86 8.79 -13.09
C ALA A 8 -9.50 9.05 -11.72
N TYR A 9 -10.82 9.25 -11.71
CA TYR A 9 -11.61 9.43 -10.49
C TYR A 9 -12.71 8.36 -10.40
N CYS A 10 -12.66 7.55 -9.36
CA CYS A 10 -13.73 6.67 -8.92
C CYS A 10 -14.28 7.22 -7.60
N ASN A 11 -15.54 7.66 -7.60
CA ASN A 11 -16.19 8.16 -6.40
C ASN A 11 -17.54 7.46 -6.21
N HIS A 12 -17.79 6.94 -5.01
CA HIS A 12 -19.00 6.16 -4.69
C HIS A 12 -19.24 4.97 -5.64
N CYS A 13 -18.17 4.34 -6.12
CA CYS A 13 -18.27 3.21 -7.05
C CYS A 13 -18.58 1.92 -6.31
N THR A 14 -19.43 1.08 -6.89
CA THR A 14 -19.72 -0.27 -6.38
C THR A 14 -19.58 -1.26 -7.53
N ASN A 15 -18.93 -2.41 -7.27
CA ASN A 15 -18.73 -3.48 -8.27
C ASN A 15 -18.07 -3.00 -9.57
N CYS A 16 -16.95 -2.30 -9.44
CA CYS A 16 -16.28 -1.66 -10.57
C CYS A 16 -14.96 -2.36 -10.94
N MET A 17 -14.66 -2.44 -12.23
CA MET A 17 -13.36 -2.87 -12.72
C MET A 17 -12.82 -1.79 -13.66
N LEU A 18 -11.61 -1.31 -13.37
CA LEU A 18 -10.97 -0.27 -14.15
C LEU A 18 -9.53 -0.66 -14.47
N ALA A 19 -9.21 -0.69 -15.75
CA ALA A 19 -7.84 -0.84 -16.24
C ALA A 19 -7.48 0.43 -17.01
N LEU A 20 -6.51 1.18 -16.52
CA LEU A 20 -6.14 2.47 -17.06
C LEU A 20 -4.67 2.48 -17.44
N GLN A 21 -4.41 2.94 -18.66
CA GLN A 21 -3.06 3.18 -19.16
C GLN A 21 -2.80 4.69 -19.15
N LEU A 22 -1.67 5.11 -18.55
CA LEU A 22 -1.17 6.48 -18.54
C LEU A 22 -2.16 7.52 -17.98
N THR A 23 -2.36 7.50 -16.67
CA THR A 23 -3.18 8.48 -15.94
C THR A 23 -2.30 9.37 -15.06
N PRO A 24 -2.40 10.71 -15.13
CA PRO A 24 -1.58 11.60 -14.30
C PRO A 24 -1.79 11.38 -12.80
N ASN A 25 -3.01 11.06 -12.37
CA ASN A 25 -3.31 10.62 -11.01
C ASN A 25 -4.52 9.68 -11.01
N ALA A 26 -4.60 8.83 -10.00
CA ALA A 26 -5.75 7.97 -9.73
C ALA A 26 -6.30 8.21 -8.32
N TYR A 27 -7.61 8.38 -8.23
CA TYR A 27 -8.32 8.62 -6.98
C TYR A 27 -9.52 7.67 -6.86
N CYS A 28 -9.54 6.87 -5.80
CA CYS A 28 -10.70 6.07 -5.38
C CYS A 28 -11.21 6.62 -4.06
N ASN A 29 -12.47 7.03 -4.02
CA ASN A 29 -13.13 7.48 -2.81
C ASN A 29 -14.46 6.73 -2.64
N HIS A 30 -14.75 6.22 -1.44
CA HIS A 30 -15.98 5.49 -1.13
C HIS A 30 -16.27 4.34 -2.13
N CYS A 31 -15.24 3.56 -2.45
CA CYS A 31 -15.36 2.45 -3.41
C CYS A 31 -15.61 1.13 -2.69
N THR A 32 -16.50 0.30 -3.22
CA THR A 32 -16.82 -1.03 -2.69
C THR A 32 -16.74 -2.09 -3.77
N ASN A 33 -16.08 -3.21 -3.49
CA ASN A 33 -15.92 -4.34 -4.43
C ASN A 33 -15.32 -3.90 -5.77
N CYS A 34 -14.23 -3.14 -5.74
CA CYS A 34 -13.62 -2.60 -6.94
C CYS A 34 -12.24 -3.18 -7.22
N MET A 35 -11.90 -3.34 -8.51
CA MET A 35 -10.58 -3.74 -8.97
C MET A 35 -10.01 -2.63 -9.86
N LEU A 36 -8.81 -2.16 -9.53
CA LEU A 36 -8.09 -1.19 -10.34
C LEU A 36 -6.70 -1.69 -10.70
N ALA A 37 -6.38 -1.62 -11.99
CA ALA A 37 -5.05 -1.82 -12.51
C ALA A 37 -4.59 -0.55 -13.23
N LEU A 38 -3.51 0.07 -12.76
CA LEU A 38 -3.02 1.36 -13.25
C LEU A 38 -1.55 1.27 -13.63
N GLN A 39 -1.23 1.66 -14.87
CA GLN A 39 0.15 1.70 -15.36
C GLN A 39 0.36 2.80 -16.41
N PRO A 40 1.37 3.68 -16.31
CA PRO A 40 1.96 4.34 -15.14
C PRO A 40 1.02 5.39 -14.54
N THR A 41 1.19 5.71 -13.25
CA THR A 41 0.49 6.86 -12.63
C THR A 41 1.34 7.54 -11.57
N PRO A 42 1.63 8.86 -11.66
CA PRO A 42 2.39 9.58 -10.64
C PRO A 42 1.89 9.36 -9.21
N ASN A 43 0.59 9.49 -8.96
CA ASN A 43 0.03 9.28 -7.62
C ASN A 43 -1.26 8.47 -7.66
N ALA A 44 -1.41 7.57 -6.70
CA ALA A 44 -2.64 6.84 -6.45
C ALA A 44 -3.13 7.06 -5.02
N TYR A 45 -4.41 7.39 -4.89
CA TYR A 45 -5.07 7.64 -3.61
C TYR A 45 -6.30 6.75 -3.49
N CYS A 46 -6.40 6.02 -2.39
CA CYS A 46 -7.58 5.26 -1.99
C CYS A 46 -8.06 5.78 -0.63
N ASN A 47 -9.31 6.21 -0.56
CA ASN A 47 -9.94 6.66 0.67
C ASN A 47 -11.29 5.95 0.84
N HIS A 48 -11.56 5.44 2.04
CA HIS A 48 -12.81 4.72 2.36
C HIS A 48 -13.12 3.60 1.36
N CYS A 49 -12.16 2.72 1.12
CA CYS A 49 -12.31 1.61 0.17
C CYS A 49 -12.57 0.30 0.91
N THR A 50 -13.53 -0.49 0.43
CA THR A 50 -13.90 -1.78 1.03
C THR A 50 -13.89 -2.89 -0.02
N ASN A 51 -13.23 -4.01 0.28
CA ASN A 51 -13.12 -5.17 -0.62
C ASN A 51 -12.50 -4.79 -1.99
N CYS A 52 -11.45 -3.98 -1.98
CA CYS A 52 -10.84 -3.50 -3.22
C CYS A 52 -9.49 -4.17 -3.52
N MET A 53 -9.19 -4.34 -4.80
CA MET A 53 -7.87 -4.74 -5.29
C MET A 53 -7.24 -3.62 -6.11
N LEU A 54 -6.00 -3.25 -5.77
CA LEU A 54 -5.22 -2.26 -6.49
C LEU A 54 -3.89 -2.86 -6.96
N GLY A 55 -3.68 -2.89 -8.28
CA GLY A 55 -2.40 -3.20 -8.91
C GLY A 55 -1.81 -1.94 -9.54
N LEU A 56 -0.71 -1.44 -9.00
CA LEU A 56 -0.02 -0.26 -9.53
C LEU A 56 1.38 -0.63 -10.02
N HIS A 57 1.71 -0.17 -11.22
CA HIS A 57 3.05 -0.31 -11.77
C HIS A 57 3.59 1.06 -12.16
N LEU A 58 4.76 1.41 -11.64
CA LEU A 58 5.40 2.73 -11.80
C LEU A 58 4.51 3.85 -11.25
N THR A 59 4.55 3.99 -9.92
CA THR A 59 3.80 5.03 -9.21
C THR A 59 4.69 5.74 -8.23
N SER A 60 4.76 7.07 -8.26
CA SER A 60 5.64 7.81 -7.33
C SER A 60 5.16 7.67 -5.89
N ASN A 61 3.86 7.89 -5.64
CA ASN A 61 3.30 7.78 -4.30
C ASN A 61 1.97 7.05 -4.30
N THR A 62 1.80 6.17 -3.31
CA THR A 62 0.52 5.50 -3.05
C THR A 62 0.05 5.81 -1.64
N TYR A 63 -1.20 6.25 -1.50
CA TYR A 63 -1.82 6.53 -0.21
C TYR A 63 -3.13 5.75 -0.06
N CYS A 64 -3.24 5.00 1.02
CA CYS A 64 -4.46 4.30 1.42
C CYS A 64 -4.90 4.78 2.79
N ASN A 65 -6.11 5.32 2.88
CA ASN A 65 -6.71 5.76 4.12
C ASN A 65 -8.07 5.07 4.31
N TYR A 66 -8.32 4.54 5.51
CA TYR A 66 -9.60 3.91 5.86
C TYR A 66 -9.99 2.78 4.90
N CYS A 67 -9.06 1.86 4.65
CA CYS A 67 -9.28 0.71 3.76
C CYS A 67 -9.62 -0.54 4.57
N THR A 68 -10.61 -1.32 4.12
CA THR A 68 -11.02 -2.57 4.75
C THR A 68 -11.06 -3.71 3.75
N ASN A 69 -10.45 -4.85 4.07
CA ASN A 69 -10.38 -6.03 3.19
C ASN A 69 -9.78 -5.71 1.81
N CYS A 70 -8.74 -4.87 1.75
CA CYS A 70 -8.12 -4.47 0.50
C CYS A 70 -6.79 -5.18 0.25
N MET A 71 -6.47 -5.44 -1.01
CA MET A 71 -5.15 -5.93 -1.43
C MET A 71 -4.48 -4.92 -2.36
N LEU A 72 -3.23 -4.61 -2.07
CA LEU A 72 -2.39 -3.70 -2.85
C LEU A 72 -1.13 -4.40 -3.30
N ALA A 73 -0.91 -4.43 -4.62
CA ALA A 73 0.31 -4.89 -5.24
C ALA A 73 0.98 -3.71 -5.96
N LEU A 74 2.15 -3.30 -5.46
CA LEU A 74 2.86 -2.10 -5.90
C LEU A 74 4.23 -2.49 -6.45
N HIS A 75 4.47 -2.17 -7.72
CA HIS A 75 5.75 -2.36 -8.37
C HIS A 75 6.38 -1.01 -8.71
N LEU A 76 7.60 -0.79 -8.21
CA LEU A 76 8.35 0.46 -8.33
C LEU A 76 7.57 1.66 -7.77
N THR A 77 7.58 1.79 -6.45
CA THR A 77 6.86 2.85 -5.74
C THR A 77 7.75 3.53 -4.72
N PRO A 78 8.29 4.75 -5.00
CA PRO A 78 9.08 5.54 -4.07
C PRO A 78 8.55 5.54 -2.63
N ASN A 79 7.26 5.83 -2.47
CA ASN A 79 6.63 5.86 -1.16
C ASN A 79 5.23 5.23 -1.16
N ALA A 80 5.00 4.33 -0.20
CA ALA A 80 3.68 3.78 0.07
C ALA A 80 3.26 4.07 1.52
N TYR A 81 2.02 4.56 1.67
CA TYR A 81 1.43 4.94 2.94
C TYR A 81 0.09 4.22 3.12
N CYS A 82 -0.06 3.51 4.23
CA CYS A 82 -1.32 2.93 4.68
C CYS A 82 -1.67 3.49 6.05
N ASN A 83 -2.88 4.03 6.19
CA ASN A 83 -3.37 4.58 7.44
C ASN A 83 -4.80 4.08 7.71
N HIS A 84 -5.07 3.62 8.93
CA HIS A 84 -6.35 3.06 9.33
C HIS A 84 -6.82 1.92 8.40
N CYS A 85 -5.93 0.95 8.16
CA CYS A 85 -6.23 -0.21 7.30
C CYS A 85 -6.59 -1.44 8.15
N THR A 86 -7.66 -2.15 7.79
CA THR A 86 -8.10 -3.36 8.50
C THR A 86 -8.23 -4.54 7.54
N ASN A 87 -7.66 -5.70 7.89
CA ASN A 87 -7.68 -6.91 7.05
C ASN A 87 -7.10 -6.65 5.64
N CYS A 88 -6.03 -5.87 5.55
CA CYS A 88 -5.45 -5.51 4.26
C CYS A 88 -4.10 -6.19 4.04
N MET A 89 -3.74 -6.36 2.76
CA MET A 89 -2.43 -6.82 2.33
C MET A 89 -1.77 -5.75 1.47
N LEU A 90 -0.48 -5.49 1.74
CA LEU A 90 0.37 -4.61 0.96
C LEU A 90 1.64 -5.36 0.55
N ALA A 91 1.81 -5.55 -0.75
CA ALA A 91 3.01 -6.10 -1.35
C ALA A 91 3.75 -5.01 -2.13
N LEU A 92 5.01 -4.76 -1.79
CA LEU A 92 5.89 -3.81 -2.46
C LEU A 92 7.17 -4.50 -2.91
N HIS A 93 7.50 -4.35 -4.19
CA HIS A 93 8.71 -5.00 -4.73
C HIS A 93 9.97 -4.15 -4.68
N LEU A 94 9.82 -2.83 -4.84
CA LEU A 94 10.91 -1.85 -4.92
C LEU A 94 10.36 -0.52 -4.42
N ALA A 95 10.74 -0.14 -3.21
CA ALA A 95 10.24 1.07 -2.57
C ALA A 95 11.26 1.62 -1.55
N PRO A 96 11.86 2.80 -1.76
CA PRO A 96 12.60 3.52 -0.73
C PRO A 96 11.95 3.48 0.65
N ASN A 97 10.64 3.77 0.73
CA ASN A 97 9.94 3.85 2.01
C ASN A 97 8.55 3.22 2.00
N ALA A 98 8.23 2.50 3.08
CA ALA A 98 6.89 1.99 3.38
C ALA A 98 6.47 2.43 4.78
N TYR A 99 5.27 2.99 4.89
CA TYR A 99 4.70 3.50 6.14
C TYR A 99 3.31 2.90 6.38
N CYS A 100 3.12 2.29 7.55
CA CYS A 100 1.83 1.79 8.02
C CYS A 100 1.51 2.43 9.37
N ASN A 101 0.31 2.99 9.52
CA ASN A 101 -0.15 3.59 10.77
C ASN A 101 -1.57 3.11 11.10
N HIS A 102 -1.82 2.73 12.36
CA HIS A 102 -3.12 2.25 12.83
C HIS A 102 -3.69 1.10 11.98
N CYS A 103 -2.87 0.09 11.70
CA CYS A 103 -3.27 -1.05 10.89
C CYS A 103 -3.62 -2.26 11.77
N THR A 104 -4.71 -2.97 11.46
CA THR A 104 -5.14 -4.18 12.19
C THR A 104 -5.29 -5.36 11.23
N ASN A 105 -4.83 -6.54 11.62
CA ASN A 105 -4.83 -7.74 10.76
C ASN A 105 -4.19 -7.44 9.40
N PHE A 106 -3.03 -6.81 9.42
CA PHE A 106 -2.39 -6.26 8.22
C PHE A 106 -1.18 -7.11 7.82
N MET A 107 -1.09 -7.46 6.53
CA MET A 107 0.07 -8.16 6.00
C MET A 107 0.89 -7.23 5.11
N LEU A 108 2.18 -7.10 5.44
CA LEU A 108 3.13 -6.28 4.71
C LEU A 108 4.26 -7.17 4.17
N ALA A 109 4.36 -7.30 2.84
CA ALA A 109 5.42 -8.03 2.16
C ALA A 109 6.29 -7.04 1.39
N LEU A 110 7.53 -6.87 1.82
CA LEU A 110 8.47 -5.91 1.24
C LEU A 110 9.68 -6.62 0.66
N HIS A 111 10.03 -6.21 -0.55
CA HIS A 111 11.27 -6.55 -1.20
C HIS A 111 12.02 -5.24 -1.50
N LEU A 112 13.33 -5.19 -1.27
CA LEU A 112 14.19 -4.05 -1.57
C LEU A 112 13.61 -2.72 -1.07
N THR A 113 13.39 -2.65 0.24
CA THR A 113 12.81 -1.47 0.89
C THR A 113 13.72 -0.92 1.96
N PRO A 114 14.53 0.11 1.71
CA PRO A 114 15.46 0.67 2.68
C PRO A 114 14.83 1.00 4.04
N ASN A 115 13.65 1.63 4.07
CA ASN A 115 13.02 2.03 5.32
C ASN A 115 11.57 1.57 5.43
N THR A 116 11.25 0.93 6.55
CA THR A 116 9.90 0.50 6.89
C THR A 116 9.52 1.02 8.26
N TYR A 117 8.36 1.67 8.34
CA TYR A 117 7.82 2.20 9.59
C TYR A 117 6.40 1.69 9.80
N CYS A 118 6.18 1.01 10.92
CA CYS A 118 4.86 0.56 11.37
C CYS A 118 4.55 1.19 12.73
N ASN A 119 3.46 1.94 12.81
CA ASN A 119 3.00 2.59 14.03
C ASN A 119 1.60 2.09 14.38
N HIS A 120 1.35 1.81 15.66
CA HIS A 120 0.06 1.32 16.17
C HIS A 120 -0.52 0.16 15.35
N CYS A 121 0.31 -0.85 15.03
CA CYS A 121 -0.14 -2.02 14.27
C CYS A 121 -0.51 -3.18 15.21
N THR A 122 -1.61 -3.89 14.93
CA THR A 122 -2.08 -5.01 15.76
C THR A 122 -2.37 -6.23 14.90
N ASN A 123 -1.95 -7.41 15.35
CA ASN A 123 -2.13 -8.69 14.65
C ASN A 123 -1.57 -8.65 13.22
N SER A 124 -0.41 -8.03 13.02
CA SER A 124 0.16 -7.83 11.68
C SER A 124 1.31 -8.80 11.38
N MET A 125 1.50 -9.11 10.11
CA MET A 125 2.66 -9.89 9.64
C MET A 125 3.51 -9.05 8.71
N LEU A 126 4.81 -8.96 8.99
CA LEU A 126 5.80 -8.25 8.20
C LEU A 126 6.82 -9.24 7.63
N GLY A 127 6.80 -9.45 6.32
CA GLY A 127 7.82 -10.18 5.57
C GLY A 127 8.76 -9.22 4.88
N LEU A 128 10.01 -9.12 5.34
CA LEU A 128 10.97 -8.10 4.91
C LEU A 128 12.20 -8.76 4.27
N HIS A 129 12.45 -8.44 3.01
CA HIS A 129 13.60 -8.90 2.26
C HIS A 129 14.43 -7.72 1.77
N LEU A 130 15.70 -7.66 2.17
CA LEU A 130 16.63 -6.58 1.82
C LEU A 130 16.09 -5.20 2.27
N THR A 131 15.85 -5.10 3.58
CA THR A 131 15.30 -3.90 4.22
C THR A 131 16.30 -3.36 5.23
N SER A 132 16.86 -2.17 5.00
CA SER A 132 17.95 -1.66 5.86
C SER A 132 17.46 -1.35 7.28
N ASN A 133 16.35 -0.61 7.39
CA ASN A 133 15.81 -0.12 8.64
C ASN A 133 14.33 -0.48 8.77
N THR A 134 13.99 -1.12 9.88
CA THR A 134 12.60 -1.43 10.26
C THR A 134 12.32 -0.85 11.64
N TYR A 135 11.27 -0.05 11.75
CA TYR A 135 10.81 0.53 13.00
C TYR A 135 9.34 0.18 13.21
N CYS A 136 9.03 -0.52 14.30
CA CYS A 136 7.67 -0.86 14.72
C CYS A 136 7.42 -0.32 16.12
N ASN A 137 6.45 0.58 16.33
CA ASN A 137 6.14 1.13 17.66
C ASN A 137 4.79 1.86 17.70
N PRO A 138 3.89 1.58 18.67
CA PRO A 138 3.76 0.30 19.35
C PRO A 138 3.13 -0.72 18.40
N CYS A 139 3.54 -1.99 18.50
CA CYS A 139 3.04 -3.07 17.66
C CYS A 139 2.74 -4.31 18.49
N THR A 140 1.48 -4.74 18.52
CA THR A 140 1.02 -5.86 19.35
C THR A 140 0.64 -7.06 18.50
N ASN A 141 1.02 -8.26 18.95
CA ASN A 141 0.80 -9.52 18.21
C ASN A 141 1.32 -9.48 16.77
N CYS A 142 2.46 -8.81 16.55
CA CYS A 142 3.06 -8.71 15.23
C CYS A 142 4.12 -9.80 15.03
N MET A 143 4.11 -10.44 13.86
CA MET A 143 5.14 -11.40 13.45
C MET A 143 6.08 -10.74 12.44
N LEU A 144 7.38 -10.88 12.63
CA LEU A 144 8.41 -10.39 11.70
C LEU A 144 9.18 -11.58 11.11
N SER A 145 9.22 -11.66 9.79
CA SER A 145 10.09 -12.55 9.02
C SER A 145 11.11 -11.70 8.28
N LEU A 146 12.38 -11.84 8.66
CA LEU A 146 13.45 -10.93 8.29
C LEU A 146 14.55 -11.65 7.49
N HIS A 147 14.89 -11.14 6.31
CA HIS A 147 16.05 -11.58 5.56
C HIS A 147 16.87 -10.37 5.10
N LEU A 148 18.13 -10.33 5.55
CA LEU A 148 19.07 -9.22 5.28
C LEU A 148 18.52 -7.87 5.74
N THR A 149 18.10 -7.81 7.01
CA THR A 149 17.55 -6.60 7.63
C THR A 149 18.34 -6.17 8.87
N PRO A 150 19.45 -5.44 8.69
CA PRO A 150 20.43 -5.23 9.76
C PRO A 150 19.89 -4.41 10.94
N ASN A 151 19.01 -3.43 10.71
CA ASN A 151 18.49 -2.57 11.77
C ASN A 151 17.00 -2.78 11.96
N THR A 152 16.62 -3.45 13.05
CA THR A 152 15.21 -3.64 13.43
C THR A 152 14.97 -3.18 14.86
N TYR A 153 14.06 -2.23 15.02
CA TYR A 153 13.54 -1.80 16.32
C TYR A 153 12.05 -2.10 16.39
N CYS A 154 11.62 -2.85 17.39
CA CYS A 154 10.22 -3.20 17.61
C CYS A 154 9.86 -3.03 19.08
N ASN A 155 8.96 -2.08 19.34
CA ASN A 155 8.36 -1.88 20.65
C ASN A 155 6.92 -2.41 20.64
N HIS A 156 6.54 -3.08 21.71
CA HIS A 156 5.25 -3.75 21.87
C HIS A 156 4.34 -2.95 22.79
#